data_AF-A0A929J1K4-F1
#
_entry.id   AF-A0A929J1K4-F1
#
_cell.length_a   1.000
_cell.length_b   1.000
_cell.length_c   1.000
_cell.angle_alpha   90.00
_cell.angle_beta   90.00
_cell.angle_gamma   90.00
#
_symmetry.space_group_name_H-M   'P 1'
#
loop_
_entity.id
_entity.type
_entity.pdbx_description
1 polymer ?
#
loop_
_entity_poly.entity_id
_entity_poly.type
_entity_poly.pdbx_seq_one_letter_code
_entity_poly.pdbx_strand_id
1 'polypeptide(L)'
;IFKIVIGFFGEKLEKLWYYFKWIILLIIISFIPVINIISPILWFLFSAWIAALEYADPVLSNHGYSVPEQRKLLAKKRMLALGFGISVIVAMFIPIINFFVMPAAVAGATQMWLQQFDDASVLTDIKV
;
A
#
# COMPACT_ATOMS: atom_id res chain seq x y z
N ILE A 1 17.90 -20.69 -8.17
CA ILE A 1 18.44 -19.36 -7.79
C ILE A 1 18.10 -18.31 -8.85
N PHE A 2 18.61 -18.40 -10.09
CA PHE A 2 18.38 -17.40 -11.14
C PHE A 2 16.90 -17.11 -11.47
N LYS A 3 16.04 -18.14 -11.58
CA LYS A 3 14.59 -17.96 -11.78
C LYS A 3 13.89 -17.24 -10.62
N ILE A 4 14.34 -17.47 -9.38
CA ILE A 4 13.77 -16.84 -8.17
C ILE A 4 14.14 -15.36 -8.16
N VAL A 5 15.40 -15.05 -8.49
CA VAL A 5 15.88 -13.67 -8.61
C VAL A 5 15.07 -12.94 -9.69
N ILE A 6 14.93 -13.50 -10.90
CA ILE A 6 14.16 -12.87 -11.98
C ILE A 6 12.69 -12.64 -11.59
N GLY A 7 12.03 -13.62 -10.95
CA GLY A 7 10.65 -13.48 -10.50
C GLY A 7 10.49 -12.36 -9.47
N PHE A 8 11.38 -12.30 -8.47
CA PHE A 8 11.38 -11.27 -7.43
C PHE A 8 11.59 -9.86 -8.00
N PHE A 9 12.50 -9.71 -8.96
CA PHE A 9 12.71 -8.43 -9.65
C PHE A 9 11.51 -8.05 -10.51
N GLY A 10 10.84 -9.02 -11.14
CA GLY A 10 9.62 -8.79 -11.93
C GLY A 10 8.46 -8.24 -11.11
N GLU A 11 8.17 -8.81 -9.94
CA GLU A 11 7.09 -8.35 -9.06
C GLU A 11 7.36 -6.96 -8.48
N LYS A 12 8.61 -6.68 -8.09
CA LYS A 12 9.04 -5.33 -7.66
C LYS A 12 8.91 -4.31 -8.77
N LEU A 13 9.21 -4.70 -10.02
CA LEU A 13 9.07 -3.82 -11.18
C LEU A 13 7.60 -3.50 -11.45
N GLU A 14 6.70 -4.46 -11.27
CA GLU A 14 5.26 -4.22 -11.42
C GLU A 14 4.73 -3.23 -10.35
N LYS A 15 5.20 -3.35 -9.10
CA LYS A 15 4.91 -2.40 -8.02
C LYS A 15 5.35 -0.98 -8.42
N LEU A 16 6.59 -0.85 -8.89
CA LEU A 16 7.16 0.43 -9.31
C LEU A 16 6.43 1.03 -10.51
N TRP A 17 6.09 0.20 -11.51
CA TRP A 17 5.33 0.64 -12.68
C TRP A 17 3.94 1.13 -12.32
N TYR A 18 3.26 0.43 -11.39
CA TYR A 18 1.98 0.88 -10.87
C TYR A 18 2.10 2.26 -10.21
N TYR A 19 3.11 2.49 -9.37
CA TYR A 19 3.33 3.79 -8.74
C TYR A 19 3.60 4.87 -9.77
N PHE A 20 4.48 4.59 -10.74
CA PHE A 20 4.84 5.51 -11.79
C PHE A 20 3.64 5.94 -12.65
N LYS A 21 2.78 4.98 -13.03
CA LYS A 21 1.55 5.25 -13.79
C LYS A 21 0.63 6.23 -13.06
N TRP A 22 0.41 6.03 -11.76
CA TRP A 22 -0.45 6.91 -10.96
C TRP A 22 0.18 8.29 -10.72
N ILE A 23 1.51 8.33 -10.50
CA ILE A 23 2.27 9.58 -10.38
C ILE A 23 2.09 10.43 -11.64
N ILE A 24 2.25 9.85 -12.84
CA ILE A 24 2.05 10.57 -14.10
C ILE A 24 0.63 11.15 -14.18
N LEU A 25 -0.38 10.35 -13.84
CA LEU A 25 -1.77 10.81 -13.86
C LEU A 25 -2.00 11.98 -12.90
N LEU A 26 -1.49 11.89 -11.67
CA LEU A 26 -1.59 12.95 -10.66
C LEU A 26 -0.85 14.23 -11.08
N ILE A 27 0.31 14.09 -11.73
CA ILE A 27 1.05 15.21 -12.30
C ILE A 27 0.18 15.91 -13.35
N ILE A 28 -0.39 15.17 -14.31
CA ILE A 28 -1.26 15.73 -15.36
C ILE A 28 -2.43 16.50 -14.73
N ILE A 29 -3.11 15.92 -13.73
CA ILE A 29 -4.22 16.57 -13.01
C ILE A 29 -3.76 17.87 -12.33
N SER A 30 -2.54 17.89 -11.80
CA SER A 30 -1.96 19.06 -11.12
C SER A 30 -1.63 20.22 -12.04
N PHE A 31 -1.48 19.97 -13.35
CA PHE A 31 -1.26 21.01 -14.36
C PHE A 31 -2.55 21.60 -14.93
N ILE A 32 -3.73 21.02 -14.64
CA ILE A 32 -5.00 21.56 -15.11
C ILE A 32 -5.46 22.67 -14.15
N PRO A 33 -5.55 23.94 -14.59
CA PRO A 33 -6.02 25.03 -13.74
C PRO A 33 -7.45 24.76 -13.25
N VAL A 34 -7.81 25.26 -12.07
CA VAL A 34 -9.06 24.99 -11.34
C VAL A 34 -9.13 23.59 -10.72
N ILE A 35 -8.78 22.54 -11.46
CA ILE A 35 -8.75 21.16 -10.93
C ILE A 35 -7.59 20.98 -9.94
N ASN A 36 -6.47 21.68 -10.16
CA ASN A 36 -5.28 21.62 -9.31
C ASN A 36 -5.54 21.91 -7.81
N ILE A 37 -6.65 22.55 -7.44
CA ILE A 37 -7.04 22.81 -6.05
C ILE A 37 -7.22 21.49 -5.27
N ILE A 38 -7.73 20.42 -5.91
CA ILE A 38 -7.89 19.11 -5.27
C ILE A 38 -6.61 18.27 -5.31
N SER A 39 -5.63 18.64 -6.13
CA SER A 39 -4.41 17.85 -6.32
C SER A 39 -3.67 17.55 -5.02
N PRO A 40 -3.45 18.49 -4.07
CA PRO A 40 -2.77 18.17 -2.81
C PRO A 40 -3.47 17.06 -2.02
N ILE A 41 -4.80 17.03 -2.03
CA ILE A 41 -5.61 16.00 -1.37
C ILE A 41 -5.43 14.66 -2.08
N LEU A 42 -5.47 14.64 -3.41
CA LEU A 42 -5.24 13.42 -4.20
C LEU A 42 -3.84 12.86 -4.00
N TRP A 43 -2.82 13.73 -3.97
CA TRP A 43 -1.45 13.35 -3.65
C TRP A 43 -1.34 12.75 -2.26
N PHE A 44 -1.96 13.38 -1.25
CA PHE A 44 -1.96 12.88 0.11
C PHE A 44 -2.64 11.51 0.23
N LEU A 45 -3.83 11.34 -0.37
CA LEU A 45 -4.54 10.05 -0.36
C LEU A 45 -3.77 8.97 -1.12
N PHE A 46 -3.12 9.33 -2.22
CA PHE A 46 -2.27 8.40 -2.96
C PHE A 46 -1.06 7.99 -2.13
N SER A 47 -0.37 8.94 -1.48
CA SER A 47 0.73 8.63 -0.55
C SER A 47 0.28 7.71 0.57
N ALA A 48 -0.90 7.94 1.16
CA ALA A 48 -1.45 7.07 2.19
C ALA A 48 -1.71 5.66 1.67
N TRP A 49 -2.29 5.53 0.47
CA TRP A 49 -2.46 4.24 -0.17
C TRP A 49 -1.13 3.52 -0.40
N ILE A 50 -0.10 4.22 -0.87
CA ILE A 50 1.25 3.65 -1.03
C ILE A 50 1.83 3.21 0.31
N ALA A 51 1.72 4.03 1.35
CA ALA A 51 2.20 3.68 2.68
C ALA A 51 1.52 2.41 3.20
N ALA A 52 0.20 2.29 3.01
CA ALA A 52 -0.53 1.08 3.40
C ALA A 52 -0.01 -0.18 2.68
N LEU A 53 0.21 -0.10 1.35
CA LEU A 53 0.79 -1.19 0.57
C LEU A 53 2.22 -1.52 1.02
N GLU A 54 3.05 -0.51 1.25
CA GLU A 54 4.45 -0.66 1.64
C GLU A 54 4.61 -1.40 2.97
N TYR A 55 3.83 -1.01 3.98
CA TYR A 55 3.92 -1.59 5.32
C TYR A 55 3.14 -2.90 5.49
N ALA A 56 2.14 -3.16 4.65
CA ALA A 56 1.44 -4.44 4.61
C ALA A 56 2.19 -5.51 3.80
N ASP A 57 3.05 -5.11 2.86
CA ASP A 57 3.77 -6.03 1.96
C ASP A 57 4.58 -7.11 2.69
N PRO A 58 5.40 -6.81 3.72
CA PRO A 58 6.11 -7.86 4.47
C PRO A 58 5.16 -8.86 5.13
N VAL A 59 4.02 -8.40 5.64
CA VAL A 59 3.03 -9.25 6.31
C VAL A 59 2.33 -10.14 5.29
N LEU A 60 1.85 -9.58 4.18
CA LEU A 60 1.09 -10.33 3.18
C LEU A 60 1.97 -11.24 2.33
N SER A 61 3.20 -10.83 2.02
CA SER A 61 4.21 -11.66 1.36
C SER A 61 4.53 -12.91 2.19
N ASN A 62 4.59 -12.79 3.52
CA ASN A 62 4.77 -13.95 4.41
C ASN A 62 3.60 -14.96 4.34
N HIS A 63 2.41 -14.49 3.99
CA HIS A 63 1.23 -15.33 3.77
C HIS A 63 1.09 -15.81 2.31
N GLY A 64 2.09 -15.54 1.46
CA GLY A 64 2.16 -16.02 0.08
C GLY A 64 1.36 -15.21 -0.95
N TYR A 65 0.92 -13.99 -0.61
CA TYR A 65 0.24 -13.12 -1.57
C TYR A 65 1.23 -12.39 -2.47
N SER A 66 1.03 -12.51 -3.79
CA SER A 66 1.74 -11.73 -4.80
C SER A 66 1.34 -10.24 -4.76
N VAL A 67 2.21 -9.35 -5.25
CA VAL A 67 1.95 -7.90 -5.28
C VAL A 67 0.58 -7.51 -5.89
N PRO A 68 0.11 -8.13 -6.99
CA PRO A 68 -1.25 -7.89 -7.49
C PRO A 68 -2.35 -8.32 -6.52
N GLU A 69 -2.19 -9.45 -5.85
CA GLU A 69 -3.17 -9.97 -4.88
C GLU A 69 -3.22 -9.09 -3.63
N GLN A 70 -2.08 -8.65 -3.12
CA GLN A 70 -2.01 -7.72 -1.99
C GLN A 70 -2.79 -6.43 -2.27
N ARG A 71 -2.61 -5.84 -3.47
CA ARG A 71 -3.35 -4.66 -3.91
C ARG A 71 -4.85 -4.93 -3.98
N LYS A 72 -5.26 -6.07 -4.56
CA LYS A 72 -6.67 -6.45 -4.64
C LYS A 72 -7.28 -6.65 -3.25
N LEU A 73 -6.55 -7.29 -2.35
CA LEU A 73 -6.97 -7.57 -0.97
C LEU A 73 -7.22 -6.27 -0.21
N LEU A 74 -6.24 -5.36 -0.18
CA LEU A 74 -6.38 -4.05 0.47
C LEU A 74 -7.45 -3.19 -0.21
N ALA A 75 -7.65 -3.36 -1.52
CA ALA A 75 -8.70 -2.68 -2.26
C ALA A 75 -10.11 -3.21 -1.95
N LYS A 76 -10.28 -4.37 -1.30
CA LYS A 76 -11.58 -4.81 -0.76
C LYS A 76 -11.99 -3.94 0.45
N LYS A 77 -11.04 -3.44 1.23
CA LYS A 77 -11.26 -2.58 2.40
C LYS A 77 -10.49 -1.26 2.29
N ARG A 78 -10.73 -0.50 1.21
CA ARG A 78 -9.98 0.74 0.88
C ARG A 78 -9.96 1.77 2.00
N MET A 79 -11.09 2.00 2.66
CA MET A 79 -11.17 3.00 3.74
C MET A 79 -10.30 2.63 4.94
N LEU A 80 -10.24 1.34 5.28
CA LEU A 80 -9.37 0.82 6.34
C LEU A 80 -7.89 0.98 5.94
N ALA A 81 -7.54 0.56 4.72
CA ALA A 81 -6.18 0.68 4.20
C ALA A 81 -5.72 2.16 4.14
N LEU A 82 -6.58 3.06 3.67
CA LEU A 82 -6.30 4.50 3.66
C LEU A 82 -6.16 5.05 5.08
N GLY A 83 -7.04 4.69 6.01
CA GLY A 83 -6.93 5.11 7.41
C GLY A 83 -5.62 4.67 8.07
N PHE A 84 -5.22 3.42 7.83
CA PHE A 84 -3.92 2.90 8.25
C PHE A 84 -2.77 3.71 7.62
N GLY A 85 -2.77 3.88 6.30
CA GLY A 85 -1.73 4.65 5.60
C GLY A 85 -1.63 6.11 6.04
N ILE A 86 -2.78 6.76 6.28
CA ILE A 86 -2.85 8.12 6.83
C ILE A 86 -2.20 8.16 8.23
N SER A 87 -2.53 7.20 9.10
CA SER A 87 -1.95 7.15 10.45
C SER A 87 -0.42 7.00 10.43
N VAL A 88 0.10 6.21 9.48
CA VAL A 88 1.52 6.02 9.26
C VAL A 88 2.18 7.33 8.80
N ILE A 89 1.60 8.00 7.78
CA ILE A 89 2.13 9.27 7.28
C ILE A 89 2.13 10.35 8.36
N VAL A 90 1.05 10.44 9.15
CA VAL A 90 0.96 11.37 10.28
C VAL A 90 2.04 11.08 11.31
N ALA A 91 2.30 9.81 11.62
CA ALA A 91 3.37 9.43 12.53
C ALA A 91 4.77 9.78 12.00
N MET A 92 4.99 9.69 10.68
CA MET A 92 6.26 10.09 10.04
C MET A 92 6.56 11.58 10.18
N PHE A 93 5.54 12.43 10.25
CA PHE A 93 5.73 13.87 10.45
C PHE A 93 6.25 14.25 11.84
N ILE A 94 6.20 13.32 12.81
CA ILE A 94 6.71 13.54 14.17
C ILE A 94 8.13 12.95 14.25
N PRO A 95 9.20 13.78 14.34
CA PRO A 95 10.58 13.31 14.17
C PRO A 95 11.00 12.20 15.14
N ILE A 96 10.58 12.29 16.41
CA ILE A 96 10.91 11.29 17.44
C ILE A 96 10.18 9.97 17.16
N ILE A 97 8.93 10.02 16.71
CA ILE A 97 8.12 8.83 16.42
C ILE A 97 8.60 8.16 15.14
N ASN A 98 9.08 8.94 14.16
CA ASN A 98 9.52 8.43 12.86
C ASN A 98 10.58 7.31 12.96
N PHE A 99 11.46 7.36 13.97
CA PHE A 99 12.42 6.30 14.27
C PHE A 99 11.77 4.93 14.54
N PHE A 100 10.56 4.93 15.10
CA PHE A 100 9.79 3.75 15.45
C PHE A 100 8.64 3.47 14.48
N VAL A 101 8.41 4.33 13.47
CA VAL A 101 7.32 4.14 12.52
C VAL A 101 7.43 2.82 11.80
N MET A 102 8.63 2.42 11.37
CA MET A 102 8.81 1.15 10.67
C MET A 102 8.34 -0.07 11.50
N PRO A 103 8.86 -0.33 12.70
CA PRO A 103 8.38 -1.47 13.50
C PRO A 103 6.92 -1.32 13.95
N ALA A 104 6.46 -0.10 14.29
CA ALA A 104 5.08 0.13 14.71
C ALA A 104 4.07 -0.10 13.57
N ALA A 105 4.38 0.37 12.36
CA ALA A 105 3.53 0.19 11.19
C ALA A 105 3.45 -1.28 10.77
N VAL A 106 4.56 -2.03 10.85
CA VAL A 106 4.53 -3.49 10.61
C VAL A 106 3.65 -4.20 11.64
N ALA A 107 3.76 -3.85 12.93
CA ALA A 107 2.87 -4.40 13.96
C ALA A 107 1.39 -4.05 13.70
N GLY A 108 1.10 -2.81 13.32
CA GLY A 108 -0.24 -2.36 12.94
C GLY A 108 -0.77 -3.08 11.69
N ALA A 109 0.07 -3.31 10.68
CA ALA A 109 -0.30 -4.05 9.49
C ALA A 109 -0.62 -5.53 9.81
N THR A 110 0.14 -6.15 10.71
CA THR A 110 -0.14 -7.51 11.21
C THR A 110 -1.48 -7.57 11.94
N GLN A 111 -1.76 -6.60 12.82
CA GLN A 111 -3.05 -6.52 13.52
C GLN A 111 -4.22 -6.26 12.55
N MET A 112 -4.02 -5.40 11.55
CA MET A 112 -4.98 -5.17 10.48
C MET A 112 -5.27 -6.46 9.71
N TRP A 113 -4.23 -7.24 9.38
CA TRP A 113 -4.37 -8.54 8.72
C TRP A 113 -5.18 -9.53 9.57
N LEU A 114 -4.78 -9.75 10.83
CA LEU A 114 -5.43 -10.68 11.76
C LEU A 114 -6.92 -10.39 11.96
N GLN A 115 -7.31 -9.11 12.07
CA GLN A 115 -8.69 -8.75 12.40
C GLN A 115 -9.60 -8.63 11.18
N GLN A 116 -9.04 -8.42 9.98
CA GLN A 116 -9.84 -7.98 8.83
C GLN A 116 -9.62 -8.85 7.59
N PHE A 117 -8.60 -9.70 7.57
CA PHE A 117 -8.20 -10.47 6.40
C PHE A 117 -7.86 -11.94 6.68
N ASP A 118 -7.70 -12.36 7.94
CA ASP A 118 -7.47 -13.75 8.35
C ASP A 118 -8.78 -14.60 8.42
N ASP A 119 -9.93 -14.01 8.08
CA ASP A 119 -11.18 -14.77 7.98
C ASP A 119 -11.14 -15.77 6.81
N ALA A 120 -11.52 -17.02 7.07
CA ALA A 120 -11.50 -18.14 6.11
C ALA A 120 -12.29 -17.88 4.81
N SER A 121 -13.23 -16.91 4.81
CA SER A 121 -14.01 -16.48 3.64
C SER A 121 -13.20 -15.66 2.62
N VAL A 122 -12.17 -14.94 3.06
CA VAL A 122 -11.31 -14.12 2.19
C VAL A 122 -10.32 -15.00 1.42
N LEU A 123 -9.92 -16.14 2.02
CA LEU A 123 -9.01 -17.13 1.43
C LEU A 123 -9.66 -17.92 0.29
N THR A 124 -10.98 -18.07 0.30
CA THR A 124 -11.74 -18.80 -0.74
C THR A 124 -11.93 -17.96 -2.01
N ASP A 125 -12.17 -16.66 -1.87
CA ASP A 125 -12.41 -15.72 -2.98
C ASP A 125 -11.23 -15.47 -3.93
N ILE A 126 -10.00 -15.80 -3.50
CA ILE A 126 -8.77 -15.52 -4.27
C ILE A 126 -8.22 -16.79 -4.94
N LYS A 127 -8.63 -17.98 -4.46
CA LYS A 127 -8.19 -19.29 -4.98
C LYS A 127 -9.20 -19.96 -5.94
N VAL A 128 -10.30 -19.28 -6.27
CA VAL A 128 -11.31 -19.74 -7.25
C VAL A 128 -11.17 -18.99 -8.56
#